data_AF-A0A9W8WEM7-F1
#
_entry.id   AF-A0A9W8WEM7-F1
#
_cell.length_a   1.000
_cell.length_b   1.000
_cell.length_c   1.000
_cell.angle_alpha   90.00
_cell.angle_beta   90.00
_cell.angle_gamma   90.00
#
_symmetry.space_group_name_H-M   'P 1'
#
loop_
_entity.id
_entity.type
_entity.pdbx_description
1 polymer ?
#
loop_
_entity_poly.entity_id
_entity_poly.type
_entity_poly.pdbx_seq_one_letter_code
_entity_poly.pdbx_strand_id
1 'polypeptide(L)'
;MNPNSDTHPRPTEAMDWDTYVISPIGPSQLLETIPIDKFPLMQASYRFKSKEKVLVQAYDAVKILELHVAKLKHLASIADRIRDHLGLEPDVENEAMKKRHASMILENDHSHDRLLFGYHTMHKFDAKWFDGGFARDCEKINADTKRLGDFIFPLDEKLSEEAKAEVATSMKQTIKHPGYPRHADVPSLKASYDTATDAEIKEKALSVIKALEGILCRTKAAALRALPHLVSCDPERLRKVVPNMLDNGGDLAMLRSYVGKSMRITTVMVKSVLQQRAMSEFMVDKFDRAATKLANRMEDQISKLEQLAGMDCDGCACKVDEGQSQSQSQDPMAIREQGNADISTLWGFMDRVPPMESALREQGKTGIKNALEGVPHPSVFTCHIGTLQTLMSMFYVDIECFKGVRIDSLGRDFAAKVLEAAHAMIKADMSTMTQLHSRLETLLGLTPEEAAERFPIQPRGKQWKEFKALAEKRGVVVSFQDERTE
;
A
#
# COMPACT_ATOMS: atom_id res chain seq x y z
N MET A 1 -32.22 -6.12 59.40
CA MET A 1 -33.09 -5.86 58.24
C MET A 1 -32.41 -4.80 57.40
N ASN A 2 -31.76 -5.21 56.31
CA ASN A 2 -30.96 -4.34 55.45
C ASN A 2 -31.58 -4.38 54.04
N PRO A 3 -31.84 -3.25 53.39
CA PRO A 3 -32.32 -3.21 52.02
C PRO A 3 -31.13 -3.16 51.07
N ASN A 4 -31.07 -4.06 50.08
CA ASN A 4 -30.21 -3.88 48.91
C ASN A 4 -31.01 -4.30 47.66
N SER A 5 -31.55 -3.30 46.98
CA SER A 5 -32.06 -3.40 45.62
C SER A 5 -30.89 -3.32 44.64
N ASP A 6 -30.24 -4.46 44.38
CA ASP A 6 -29.36 -4.63 43.22
C ASP A 6 -30.22 -5.00 42.01
N THR A 7 -30.76 -3.97 41.35
CA THR A 7 -31.27 -4.10 39.98
C THR A 7 -30.07 -4.21 39.04
N HIS A 8 -29.67 -5.43 38.70
CA HIS A 8 -28.78 -5.67 37.57
C HIS A 8 -29.43 -5.18 36.26
N PRO A 9 -28.73 -4.42 35.40
CA PRO A 9 -29.22 -4.14 34.06
C PRO A 9 -29.26 -5.46 33.27
N ARG A 10 -30.43 -5.79 32.73
CA ARG A 10 -30.59 -6.91 31.80
C ARG A 10 -29.62 -6.73 30.62
N PRO A 11 -28.93 -7.78 30.16
CA PRO A 11 -28.17 -7.71 28.92
C PRO A 11 -29.17 -7.41 27.80
N THR A 12 -28.96 -6.29 27.11
CA THR A 12 -29.68 -5.90 25.92
C THR A 12 -29.64 -7.06 24.92
N GLU A 13 -30.82 -7.49 24.48
CA GLU A 13 -30.99 -8.50 23.45
C GLU A 13 -30.10 -8.16 22.25
N ALA A 14 -29.42 -9.18 21.72
CA ALA A 14 -28.60 -9.05 20.53
C ALA A 14 -29.50 -8.55 19.39
N MET A 15 -29.27 -7.31 18.96
CA MET A 15 -29.95 -6.74 17.81
C MET A 15 -29.55 -7.57 16.58
N ASP A 16 -30.55 -8.11 15.88
CA ASP A 16 -30.37 -8.96 14.70
C ASP A 16 -30.04 -8.08 13.48
N TRP A 17 -28.74 -7.82 13.31
CA TRP A 17 -28.21 -6.88 12.31
C TRP A 17 -28.27 -7.40 10.87
N ASP A 18 -28.59 -8.68 10.64
CA ASP A 18 -28.83 -9.23 9.31
C ASP A 18 -30.13 -8.68 8.68
N THR A 19 -30.94 -7.96 9.48
CA THR A 19 -32.24 -7.38 9.09
C THR A 19 -32.18 -5.89 8.70
N TYR A 20 -31.02 -5.34 8.32
CA TYR A 20 -31.00 -4.09 7.54
C TYR A 20 -31.50 -4.38 6.11
N VAL A 21 -32.80 -4.63 6.01
CA VAL A 21 -33.54 -4.83 4.77
C VAL A 21 -33.57 -3.52 3.99
N ILE A 22 -32.65 -3.43 3.02
CA ILE A 22 -32.90 -3.13 1.60
C ILE A 22 -34.24 -2.40 1.37
N SER A 23 -34.24 -1.09 1.57
CA SER A 23 -35.25 -0.19 1.00
C SER A 23 -34.56 0.78 0.03
N PRO A 24 -35.26 1.27 -1.01
CA PRO A 24 -34.71 2.31 -1.89
C PRO A 24 -34.29 3.50 -1.04
N ILE A 25 -33.02 3.88 -1.17
CA ILE A 25 -32.39 4.86 -0.29
C ILE A 25 -32.94 6.23 -0.66
N GLY A 26 -33.70 6.84 0.25
CA GLY A 26 -34.05 8.25 0.13
C GLY A 26 -32.80 9.12 0.34
N PRO A 27 -32.75 10.37 -0.17
CA PRO A 27 -31.60 11.26 0.01
C PRO A 27 -31.14 11.39 1.48
N SER A 28 -32.08 11.32 2.41
CA SER A 28 -31.87 11.38 3.86
C SER A 28 -31.08 10.19 4.44
N GLN A 29 -31.12 9.02 3.79
CA GLN A 29 -30.44 7.80 4.25
C GLN A 29 -28.99 7.67 3.72
N LEU A 30 -28.64 8.41 2.66
CA LEU A 30 -27.25 8.53 2.18
C LEU A 30 -26.43 9.46 3.08
N LEU A 31 -27.07 10.45 3.69
CA LEU A 31 -26.47 11.37 4.66
C LEU A 31 -26.50 10.86 6.11
N GLU A 32 -27.01 9.65 6.33
CA GLU A 32 -27.10 9.10 7.68
C GLU A 32 -25.69 8.92 8.27
N THR A 33 -25.42 9.69 9.32
CA THR A 33 -24.18 9.63 10.08
C THR A 33 -24.13 8.37 10.94
N ILE A 34 -22.95 7.81 11.12
CA ILE A 34 -22.72 6.67 12.00
C ILE A 34 -22.99 7.08 13.46
N PRO A 35 -23.95 6.45 14.15
CA PRO A 35 -24.25 6.76 15.55
C PRO A 35 -23.25 6.04 16.48
N ILE A 36 -22.15 6.71 16.80
CA ILE A 36 -21.01 6.15 17.56
C ILE A 36 -21.45 5.60 18.94
N ASP A 37 -22.43 6.24 19.57
CA ASP A 37 -23.00 5.89 20.88
C ASP A 37 -23.78 4.56 20.89
N LYS A 38 -24.23 4.09 19.73
CA LYS A 38 -24.97 2.83 19.59
C LYS A 38 -24.07 1.60 19.46
N PHE A 39 -22.76 1.80 19.28
CA PHE A 39 -21.84 0.67 19.17
C PHE A 39 -21.48 0.13 20.54
N PRO A 40 -21.65 -1.17 20.78
CA PRO A 40 -21.17 -1.76 22.01
C PRO A 40 -19.65 -1.63 22.06
N LEU A 41 -19.13 -1.01 23.11
CA LEU A 41 -17.70 -0.79 23.28
C LEU A 41 -16.98 -2.12 23.56
N MET A 42 -15.85 -2.36 22.89
CA MET A 42 -14.99 -3.50 23.18
C MET A 42 -14.47 -3.44 24.61
N GLN A 43 -14.17 -2.24 25.12
CA GLN A 43 -13.75 -2.02 26.50
C GLN A 43 -14.80 -2.46 27.53
N ALA A 44 -16.09 -2.30 27.23
CA ALA A 44 -17.14 -2.80 28.09
C ALA A 44 -17.28 -4.33 27.98
N SER A 45 -16.96 -4.90 26.83
CA SER A 45 -17.24 -6.30 26.51
C SER A 45 -16.10 -7.26 26.87
N TYR A 46 -14.83 -6.82 26.88
CA TYR A 46 -13.68 -7.71 27.01
C TYR A 46 -13.58 -8.44 28.36
N ARG A 47 -14.21 -7.91 29.41
CA ARG A 47 -14.22 -8.54 30.75
C ARG A 47 -15.30 -9.63 30.91
N PHE A 48 -16.34 -9.60 30.07
CA PHE A 48 -17.56 -10.39 30.28
C PHE A 48 -17.88 -11.33 29.11
N LYS A 49 -17.21 -11.16 27.95
CA LYS A 49 -17.38 -12.01 26.76
C LYS A 49 -16.12 -12.84 26.52
N SER A 50 -16.30 -13.99 25.85
CA SER A 50 -15.16 -14.75 25.33
C SER A 50 -14.41 -13.94 24.28
N LYS A 51 -13.12 -14.23 24.09
CA LYS A 51 -12.28 -13.59 23.07
C LYS A 51 -12.96 -13.57 21.70
N GLU A 52 -13.55 -14.69 21.29
CA GLU A 52 -14.24 -14.82 20.01
C GLU A 52 -15.47 -13.92 19.92
N LYS A 53 -16.32 -13.86 20.96
CA LYS A 53 -17.49 -12.96 20.97
C LYS A 53 -17.12 -11.48 20.89
N VAL A 54 -15.99 -11.09 21.48
CA VAL A 54 -15.46 -9.72 21.38
C VAL A 54 -14.96 -9.43 19.97
N LEU A 55 -14.31 -10.40 19.32
CA LEU A 55 -13.83 -10.28 17.95
C LEU A 55 -14.95 -10.26 16.91
N VAL A 56 -16.02 -11.03 17.12
CA VAL A 56 -17.25 -10.97 16.30
C VAL A 56 -17.83 -9.56 16.33
N GLN A 57 -17.98 -8.98 17.52
CA GLN A 57 -18.49 -7.62 17.70
C GLN A 57 -17.61 -6.56 17.00
N ALA A 58 -16.29 -6.69 17.11
CA ALA A 58 -15.35 -5.80 16.44
C ALA A 58 -15.44 -5.91 14.91
N TYR A 59 -15.58 -7.14 14.41
CA TYR A 59 -15.73 -7.43 12.99
C TYR A 59 -17.05 -6.89 12.42
N ASP A 60 -18.14 -6.97 13.16
CA ASP A 60 -19.43 -6.37 12.77
C ASP A 60 -19.36 -4.84 12.77
N ALA A 61 -18.61 -4.22 13.69
CA ALA A 61 -18.34 -2.79 13.65
C ALA A 61 -17.59 -2.38 12.36
N VAL A 62 -16.59 -3.15 11.91
CA VAL A 62 -15.89 -2.88 10.64
C VAL A 62 -16.79 -3.05 9.42
N LYS A 63 -17.68 -4.05 9.40
CA LYS A 63 -18.70 -4.17 8.33
C LYS A 63 -19.52 -2.90 8.19
N ILE A 64 -19.88 -2.27 9.31
CA ILE A 64 -20.64 -1.03 9.29
C ILE A 64 -19.80 0.13 8.74
N LEU A 65 -18.52 0.25 9.12
CA LEU A 65 -17.61 1.22 8.50
C LEU A 65 -17.50 1.01 6.99
N GLU A 66 -17.37 -0.23 6.53
CA GLU A 66 -17.32 -0.55 5.09
C GLU A 66 -18.57 -0.11 4.34
N LEU A 67 -19.74 -0.34 4.93
CA LEU A 67 -21.01 0.12 4.36
C LEU A 67 -21.03 1.65 4.24
N HIS A 68 -20.66 2.37 5.29
CA HIS A 68 -20.65 3.84 5.25
C HIS A 68 -19.56 4.41 4.32
N VAL A 69 -18.40 3.75 4.20
CA VAL A 69 -17.40 4.13 3.18
C VAL A 69 -17.91 3.86 1.77
N ALA A 70 -18.68 2.79 1.55
CA ALA A 70 -19.34 2.58 0.26
C ALA A 70 -20.38 3.67 -0.04
N LYS A 71 -21.19 4.07 0.95
CA LYS A 71 -22.09 5.24 0.86
C LYS A 71 -21.32 6.52 0.49
N LEU A 72 -20.20 6.76 1.16
CA LEU A 72 -19.36 7.92 0.93
C LEU A 72 -18.73 7.93 -0.48
N LYS A 73 -18.24 6.79 -0.96
CA LYS A 73 -17.72 6.64 -2.33
C LYS A 73 -18.78 6.93 -3.38
N HIS A 74 -20.01 6.48 -3.13
CA HIS A 74 -21.16 6.77 -4.00
C HIS A 74 -21.49 8.26 -4.03
N LEU A 75 -21.56 8.90 -2.86
CA LEU A 75 -21.75 10.35 -2.76
C LEU A 75 -20.65 11.11 -3.50
N ALA A 76 -19.39 10.68 -3.39
CA ALA A 76 -18.29 11.31 -4.10
C ALA A 76 -18.44 11.17 -5.61
N SER A 77 -18.84 9.99 -6.11
CA SER A 77 -19.15 9.79 -7.53
C SER A 77 -20.31 10.67 -8.03
N ILE A 78 -21.30 10.94 -7.18
CA ILE A 78 -22.38 11.90 -7.52
C ILE A 78 -21.83 13.32 -7.55
N ALA A 79 -21.02 13.71 -6.56
CA ALA A 79 -20.38 15.02 -6.53
C ALA A 79 -19.47 15.25 -7.75
N ASP A 80 -18.69 14.24 -8.14
CA ASP A 80 -17.82 14.28 -9.33
C ASP A 80 -18.67 14.52 -10.59
N ARG A 81 -19.78 13.79 -10.77
CA ARG A 81 -20.71 14.01 -11.90
C ARG A 81 -21.36 15.40 -11.91
N ILE A 82 -21.75 15.92 -10.75
CA ILE A 82 -22.29 17.28 -10.62
C ILE A 82 -21.23 18.31 -11.04
N ARG A 83 -19.98 18.11 -10.65
CA ARG A 83 -18.87 18.98 -11.08
C ARG A 83 -18.69 18.95 -12.59
N ASP A 84 -18.71 17.76 -13.19
CA ASP A 84 -18.59 17.61 -14.65
C ASP A 84 -19.72 18.36 -15.38
N HIS A 85 -20.97 18.21 -14.93
CA HIS A 85 -22.13 18.93 -15.48
C HIS A 85 -22.02 20.45 -15.34
N LEU A 86 -21.33 20.93 -14.30
CA LEU A 86 -21.11 22.36 -14.05
C LEU A 86 -19.80 22.88 -14.67
N GLY A 87 -19.01 22.04 -15.34
CA GLY A 87 -17.71 22.40 -15.89
C GLY A 87 -16.67 22.79 -14.83
N LEU A 88 -16.79 22.25 -13.61
CA LEU A 88 -15.87 22.51 -12.50
C LEU A 88 -14.67 21.56 -12.54
N GLU A 89 -13.53 22.01 -12.01
CA GLU A 89 -12.34 21.16 -11.93
C GLU A 89 -12.56 19.92 -11.02
N PRO A 90 -11.92 18.78 -11.35
CA PRO A 90 -12.00 17.56 -10.53
C PRO A 90 -11.58 17.79 -9.07
N ASP A 91 -12.30 17.17 -8.12
CA ASP A 91 -11.93 17.28 -6.70
C ASP A 91 -10.80 16.30 -6.37
N VAL A 92 -9.57 16.81 -6.30
CA VAL A 92 -8.42 16.02 -5.85
C VAL A 92 -8.65 15.49 -4.41
N GLU A 93 -9.41 16.21 -3.58
CA GLU A 93 -9.73 15.76 -2.22
C GLU A 93 -10.72 14.58 -2.22
N ASN A 94 -11.59 14.44 -3.23
CA ASN A 94 -12.48 13.26 -3.33
C ASN A 94 -11.68 11.98 -3.56
N GLU A 95 -10.70 12.01 -4.46
CA GLU A 95 -9.83 10.85 -4.70
C GLU A 95 -8.93 10.55 -3.50
N ALA A 96 -8.37 11.59 -2.87
CA ALA A 96 -7.60 11.44 -1.63
C ALA A 96 -8.43 10.82 -0.50
N MET A 97 -9.68 11.26 -0.34
CA MET A 97 -10.64 10.73 0.63
C MET A 97 -10.97 9.27 0.36
N LYS A 98 -11.32 8.89 -0.89
CA LYS A 98 -11.64 7.50 -1.27
C LYS A 98 -10.49 6.55 -0.89
N LYS A 99 -9.24 6.99 -1.08
CA LYS A 99 -8.04 6.25 -0.71
C LYS A 99 -7.84 6.17 0.81
N ARG A 100 -7.96 7.30 1.52
CA ARG A 100 -7.78 7.41 2.97
C ARG A 100 -8.67 6.42 3.73
N HIS A 101 -9.96 6.36 3.37
CA HIS A 101 -10.93 5.48 4.04
C HIS A 101 -10.73 3.99 3.71
N ALA A 102 -10.25 3.68 2.50
CA ALA A 102 -9.89 2.31 2.14
C ALA A 102 -8.69 1.79 2.96
N SER A 103 -7.65 2.63 3.14
CA SER A 103 -6.50 2.30 3.99
C SER A 103 -6.90 2.13 5.46
N MET A 104 -7.75 3.03 5.97
CA MET A 104 -8.27 2.97 7.34
C MET A 104 -9.05 1.67 7.64
N ILE A 105 -9.93 1.23 6.73
CA ILE A 105 -10.64 -0.05 6.89
C ILE A 105 -9.64 -1.22 6.92
N LEU A 106 -8.64 -1.20 6.05
CA LEU A 106 -7.62 -2.24 6.00
C LEU A 106 -6.81 -2.32 7.30
N GLU A 107 -6.42 -1.18 7.86
CA GLU A 107 -5.72 -1.10 9.15
C GLU A 107 -6.56 -1.64 10.31
N ASN A 108 -7.87 -1.37 10.30
CA ASN A 108 -8.80 -1.94 11.28
C ASN A 108 -8.91 -3.46 11.12
N ASP A 109 -9.06 -3.97 9.89
CA ASP A 109 -9.06 -5.42 9.61
C ASP A 109 -7.77 -6.09 10.14
N HIS A 110 -6.60 -5.54 9.80
CA HIS A 110 -5.29 -6.05 10.25
C HIS A 110 -5.14 -6.03 11.76
N SER A 111 -5.67 -5.01 12.43
CA SER A 111 -5.60 -4.90 13.89
C SER A 111 -6.44 -5.98 14.57
N HIS A 112 -7.60 -6.34 14.01
CA HIS A 112 -8.38 -7.49 14.47
C HIS A 112 -7.66 -8.81 14.26
N ASP A 113 -7.02 -8.96 13.10
CA ASP A 113 -6.25 -10.17 12.81
C ASP A 113 -5.07 -10.32 13.76
N ARG A 114 -4.37 -9.24 14.10
CA ARG A 114 -3.35 -9.27 15.15
C ARG A 114 -3.90 -9.77 16.50
N LEU A 115 -5.14 -9.44 16.86
CA LEU A 115 -5.76 -9.94 18.10
C LEU A 115 -6.16 -11.43 18.00
N LEU A 116 -6.60 -11.90 16.83
CA LEU A 116 -6.82 -13.32 16.55
C LEU A 116 -5.50 -14.12 16.61
N PHE A 117 -4.43 -13.58 16.02
CA PHE A 117 -3.16 -14.28 15.79
C PHE A 117 -2.08 -14.06 16.84
N GLY A 118 -2.15 -13.00 17.64
CA GLY A 118 -1.22 -12.71 18.71
C GLY A 118 -1.21 -13.78 19.81
N TYR A 119 -0.04 -13.94 20.43
CA TYR A 119 0.14 -14.75 21.65
C TYR A 119 -0.40 -14.05 22.91
N HIS A 120 -0.81 -12.79 22.79
CA HIS A 120 -1.21 -11.97 23.92
C HIS A 120 -2.71 -12.11 24.17
N THR A 121 -3.08 -12.21 25.44
CA THR A 121 -4.47 -12.03 25.88
C THR A 121 -4.89 -10.60 25.52
N MET A 122 -6.08 -10.43 24.93
CA MET A 122 -6.61 -9.11 24.58
C MET A 122 -6.62 -8.23 25.84
N HIS A 123 -5.74 -7.23 25.87
CA HIS A 123 -5.58 -6.38 27.04
C HIS A 123 -6.58 -5.23 26.99
N LYS A 124 -6.87 -4.61 28.16
CA LYS A 124 -7.71 -3.40 28.24
C LYS A 124 -7.22 -2.30 27.29
N PHE A 125 -5.90 -2.26 27.07
CA PHE A 125 -5.26 -1.32 26.17
C PHE A 125 -5.69 -1.54 24.72
N ASP A 126 -5.67 -2.79 24.23
CA ASP A 126 -6.07 -3.13 22.86
C ASP A 126 -7.55 -2.81 22.60
N ALA A 127 -8.41 -3.12 23.57
CA ALA A 127 -9.84 -2.81 23.51
C ALA A 127 -10.08 -1.29 23.43
N LYS A 128 -9.38 -0.51 24.27
CA LYS A 128 -9.48 0.96 24.28
C LYS A 128 -8.91 1.58 23.00
N TRP A 129 -7.81 1.04 22.50
CA TRP A 129 -7.18 1.50 21.27
C TRP A 129 -8.12 1.29 20.08
N PHE A 130 -8.77 0.12 20.01
CA PHE A 130 -9.78 -0.14 19.00
C PHE A 130 -10.98 0.80 19.11
N ASP A 131 -11.60 0.93 20.29
CA ASP A 131 -12.76 1.80 20.48
C ASP A 131 -12.43 3.26 20.09
N GLY A 132 -11.24 3.73 20.45
CA GLY A 132 -10.75 5.07 20.08
C GLY A 132 -10.37 5.22 18.60
N GLY A 133 -9.86 4.16 17.96
CA GLY A 133 -9.64 4.13 16.50
C GLY A 133 -10.95 4.20 15.75
N PHE A 134 -11.86 3.29 16.08
CA PHE A 134 -13.19 3.19 15.51
C PHE A 134 -13.99 4.50 15.61
N ALA A 135 -14.01 5.13 16.80
CA ALA A 135 -14.70 6.41 16.98
C ALA A 135 -14.13 7.52 16.09
N ARG A 136 -12.80 7.66 16.02
CA ARG A 136 -12.13 8.63 15.13
C ARG A 136 -12.45 8.38 13.66
N ASP A 137 -12.53 7.12 13.28
CA ASP A 137 -12.82 6.71 11.90
C ASP A 137 -14.28 7.03 11.52
N CYS A 138 -15.22 6.79 12.44
CA CYS A 138 -16.61 7.21 12.30
C CYS A 138 -16.74 8.73 12.16
N GLU A 139 -16.04 9.49 13.01
CA GLU A 139 -16.04 10.97 12.96
C GLU A 139 -15.54 11.50 11.61
N LYS A 140 -14.44 10.92 11.09
CA LYS A 140 -13.91 11.29 9.76
C LYS A 140 -14.90 10.98 8.64
N ILE A 141 -15.47 9.77 8.62
CA ILE A 141 -16.49 9.40 7.62
C ILE A 141 -17.70 10.34 7.71
N ASN A 142 -18.17 10.65 8.91
CA ASN A 142 -19.30 11.56 9.12
C ASN A 142 -18.98 12.98 8.63
N ALA A 143 -17.77 13.48 8.89
CA ALA A 143 -17.32 14.80 8.43
C ALA A 143 -17.25 14.86 6.88
N ASP A 144 -16.69 13.83 6.24
CA ASP A 144 -16.61 13.76 4.78
C ASP A 144 -17.99 13.57 4.13
N THR A 145 -18.88 12.79 4.76
CA THR A 145 -20.27 12.61 4.33
C THR A 145 -20.99 13.94 4.36
N LYS A 146 -20.84 14.70 5.45
CA LYS A 146 -21.40 16.04 5.57
C LYS A 146 -20.83 16.99 4.51
N ARG A 147 -19.50 17.00 4.30
CA ARG A 147 -18.85 17.82 3.26
C ARG A 147 -19.45 17.57 1.87
N LEU A 148 -19.64 16.30 1.50
CA LEU A 148 -20.23 15.96 0.21
C LEU A 148 -21.72 16.32 0.14
N GLY A 149 -22.46 16.12 1.23
CA GLY A 149 -23.84 16.58 1.34
C GLY A 149 -23.98 18.08 1.13
N ASP A 150 -23.18 18.86 1.85
CA ASP A 150 -23.16 20.33 1.78
C ASP A 150 -22.77 20.82 0.37
N PHE A 151 -22.04 20.03 -0.42
CA PHE A 151 -21.78 20.32 -1.83
C PHE A 151 -22.96 19.96 -2.74
N ILE A 152 -23.53 18.77 -2.60
CA ILE A 152 -24.52 18.24 -3.55
C ILE A 152 -25.87 18.95 -3.42
N PHE A 153 -26.40 19.11 -2.20
CA PHE A 153 -27.79 19.54 -1.99
C PHE A 153 -28.08 21.00 -2.38
N PRO A 154 -27.18 21.97 -2.17
CA PRO A 154 -27.43 23.36 -2.59
C PRO A 154 -27.36 23.59 -4.10
N LEU A 155 -26.90 22.62 -4.89
CA LEU A 155 -26.66 22.77 -6.32
C LEU A 155 -27.82 22.30 -7.20
N ASP A 156 -28.89 21.76 -6.60
CA ASP A 156 -30.05 21.23 -7.33
C ASP A 156 -30.62 22.27 -8.30
N GLU A 157 -30.79 23.52 -7.88
CA GLU A 157 -31.31 24.61 -8.73
C GLU A 157 -30.41 25.00 -9.91
N LYS A 158 -29.12 24.68 -9.87
CA LYS A 158 -28.13 25.05 -10.91
C LYS A 158 -27.95 23.99 -11.99
N LEU A 159 -28.48 22.79 -11.77
CA LEU A 159 -28.38 21.69 -12.71
C LEU A 159 -29.48 21.79 -13.78
N SER A 160 -29.17 21.34 -15.00
CA SER A 160 -30.19 21.12 -16.03
C SER A 160 -31.17 20.02 -15.59
N GLU A 161 -32.38 20.00 -16.14
CA GLU A 161 -33.37 18.96 -15.80
C GLU A 161 -32.87 17.53 -16.11
N GLU A 162 -32.06 17.39 -17.16
CA GLU A 162 -31.40 16.12 -17.51
C GLU A 162 -30.39 15.70 -16.43
N ALA A 163 -29.54 16.63 -15.98
CA ALA A 163 -28.57 16.36 -14.91
C ALA A 163 -29.26 16.09 -13.57
N LYS A 164 -30.36 16.80 -13.25
CA LYS A 164 -31.19 16.53 -12.06
C LYS A 164 -31.76 15.11 -12.10
N ALA A 165 -32.28 14.67 -13.24
CA ALA A 165 -32.84 13.33 -13.39
C ALA A 165 -31.76 12.24 -13.22
N GLU A 166 -30.56 12.45 -13.78
CA GLU A 166 -29.42 11.54 -13.63
C GLU A 166 -28.94 11.45 -12.17
N VAL A 167 -28.78 12.59 -11.50
CA VAL A 167 -28.38 12.68 -10.09
C VAL A 167 -29.43 12.05 -9.20
N ALA A 168 -30.72 12.34 -9.42
CA ALA A 168 -31.83 11.75 -8.66
C ALA A 168 -31.91 10.23 -8.83
N THR A 169 -31.62 9.71 -10.03
CA THR A 169 -31.54 8.27 -10.30
C THR A 169 -30.36 7.65 -9.56
N SER A 170 -29.21 8.31 -9.59
CA SER A 170 -28.01 7.86 -8.88
C SER A 170 -28.20 7.86 -7.36
N MET A 171 -28.86 8.87 -6.80
CA MET A 171 -29.20 8.96 -5.37
C MET A 171 -30.13 7.83 -4.91
N LYS A 172 -31.00 7.32 -5.80
CA LYS A 172 -31.93 6.22 -5.50
C LYS A 172 -31.27 4.83 -5.60
N GLN A 173 -30.03 4.73 -6.10
CA GLN A 173 -29.35 3.44 -6.21
C GLN A 173 -29.14 2.82 -4.83
N THR A 174 -29.59 1.58 -4.68
CA THR A 174 -29.40 0.82 -3.45
C THR A 174 -27.94 0.42 -3.32
N ILE A 175 -27.26 0.98 -2.33
CA ILE A 175 -25.92 0.57 -1.93
C ILE A 175 -26.07 -0.66 -1.05
N LYS A 176 -25.92 -1.84 -1.65
CA LYS A 176 -25.80 -3.08 -0.89
C LYS A 176 -24.50 -3.04 -0.10
N HIS A 177 -24.46 -3.72 1.05
CA HIS A 177 -23.18 -4.02 1.70
C HIS A 177 -22.23 -4.54 0.61
N PRO A 178 -20.97 -4.07 0.54
CA PRO A 178 -19.99 -4.59 -0.39
C PRO A 178 -19.68 -6.04 0.02
N GLY A 179 -20.59 -6.97 -0.29
CA GLY A 179 -20.24 -8.36 -0.43
C GLY A 179 -19.26 -8.37 -1.59
N TYR A 180 -17.98 -8.58 -1.30
CA TYR A 180 -16.98 -8.72 -2.34
C TYR A 180 -17.46 -9.89 -3.20
N PRO A 181 -17.79 -9.67 -4.49
CA PRO A 181 -18.23 -10.75 -5.35
C PRO A 181 -17.14 -11.83 -5.27
N ARG A 182 -17.57 -13.07 -4.99
CA ARG A 182 -16.63 -14.17 -4.79
C ARG A 182 -15.75 -14.27 -6.03
N HIS A 183 -14.45 -14.26 -5.81
CA HIS A 183 -13.51 -14.43 -6.91
C HIS A 183 -13.65 -15.86 -7.45
N ALA A 184 -13.79 -16.02 -8.76
CA ALA A 184 -14.07 -17.31 -9.39
C ALA A 184 -13.01 -18.38 -9.04
N ASP A 185 -11.75 -17.94 -8.97
CA ASP A 185 -10.61 -18.82 -8.67
C ASP A 185 -10.38 -19.09 -7.18
N VAL A 186 -11.17 -18.48 -6.29
CA VAL A 186 -11.04 -18.65 -4.83
C VAL A 186 -12.23 -19.45 -4.29
N PRO A 187 -12.07 -20.77 -4.03
CA PRO A 187 -13.13 -21.58 -3.47
C PRO A 187 -13.48 -21.12 -2.04
N SER A 188 -14.72 -21.33 -1.62
CA SER A 188 -15.16 -20.95 -0.28
C SER A 188 -15.16 -22.11 0.69
N LEU A 189 -14.61 -21.84 1.86
CA LEU A 189 -14.69 -22.72 3.00
C LEU A 189 -16.10 -22.77 3.56
N LYS A 190 -16.77 -21.60 3.70
CA LYS A 190 -18.11 -21.49 4.28
C LYS A 190 -19.14 -22.33 3.53
N ALA A 191 -19.08 -22.37 2.20
CA ALA A 191 -19.99 -23.15 1.37
C ALA A 191 -20.01 -24.66 1.69
N SER A 192 -18.96 -25.17 2.33
CA SER A 192 -18.86 -26.57 2.73
C SER A 192 -18.65 -26.77 4.23
N TYR A 193 -18.77 -25.71 5.02
CA TYR A 193 -18.42 -25.76 6.44
C TYR A 193 -19.26 -26.80 7.17
N ASP A 194 -20.58 -26.77 7.03
CA ASP A 194 -21.47 -27.64 7.80
C ASP A 194 -21.27 -29.13 7.49
N THR A 195 -20.88 -29.45 6.26
CA THR A 195 -20.77 -30.83 5.76
C THR A 195 -19.35 -31.39 5.76
N ALA A 196 -18.32 -30.55 5.76
CA ALA A 196 -16.93 -30.98 5.64
C ALA A 196 -16.30 -31.29 7.01
N THR A 197 -15.37 -32.24 7.01
CA THR A 197 -14.48 -32.54 8.12
C THR A 197 -13.41 -31.47 8.29
N ASP A 198 -12.78 -31.41 9.47
CA ASP A 198 -11.69 -30.47 9.75
C ASP A 198 -10.51 -30.62 8.77
N ALA A 199 -10.21 -31.86 8.36
CA ALA A 199 -9.15 -32.14 7.39
C ALA A 199 -9.50 -31.58 6.00
N GLU A 200 -10.74 -31.72 5.56
CA GLU A 200 -11.22 -31.18 4.29
C GLU A 200 -11.28 -29.64 4.30
N ILE A 201 -11.72 -29.03 5.40
CA ILE A 201 -11.69 -27.56 5.56
C ILE A 201 -10.25 -27.05 5.48
N LYS A 202 -9.31 -27.75 6.12
CA LYS A 202 -7.88 -27.42 6.06
C LYS A 202 -7.32 -27.54 4.65
N GLU A 203 -7.60 -28.63 3.93
CA GLU A 203 -7.13 -28.84 2.57
C GLU A 203 -7.68 -27.78 1.61
N LYS A 204 -8.96 -27.42 1.77
CA LYS A 204 -9.57 -26.32 1.01
C LYS A 204 -8.90 -24.98 1.32
N ALA A 205 -8.60 -24.70 2.59
CA ALA A 205 -7.95 -23.45 2.97
C ALA A 205 -6.53 -23.34 2.38
N LEU A 206 -5.79 -24.44 2.35
CA LEU A 206 -4.50 -24.52 1.66
C LEU A 206 -4.64 -24.34 0.14
N SER A 207 -5.70 -24.87 -0.45
CA SER A 207 -6.00 -24.69 -1.88
C SER A 207 -6.32 -23.22 -2.21
N VAL A 208 -7.06 -22.52 -1.35
CA VAL A 208 -7.29 -21.08 -1.45
C VAL A 208 -5.98 -20.30 -1.40
N ILE A 209 -5.11 -20.61 -0.44
CA ILE A 209 -3.79 -19.97 -0.33
C ILE A 209 -2.98 -20.16 -1.61
N LYS A 210 -2.94 -21.38 -2.18
CA LYS A 210 -2.26 -21.65 -3.44
C LYS A 210 -2.83 -20.85 -4.61
N ALA A 211 -4.15 -20.71 -4.69
CA ALA A 211 -4.79 -19.88 -5.72
C ALA A 211 -4.37 -18.41 -5.58
N LEU A 212 -4.39 -17.87 -4.35
CA LEU A 212 -3.95 -16.51 -4.06
C LEU A 212 -2.45 -16.29 -4.33
N GLU A 213 -1.60 -17.28 -4.04
CA GLU A 213 -0.18 -17.26 -4.43
C GLU A 213 -0.02 -17.14 -5.95
N GLY A 214 -0.82 -17.89 -6.71
CA GLY A 214 -0.85 -17.80 -8.17
C GLY A 214 -1.22 -16.40 -8.66
N ILE A 215 -2.29 -15.82 -8.11
CA ILE A 215 -2.71 -14.45 -8.46
C ILE A 215 -1.62 -13.44 -8.07
N LEU A 216 -1.06 -13.52 -6.86
CA LEU A 216 0.01 -12.64 -6.40
C LEU A 216 1.25 -12.70 -7.29
N CYS A 217 1.63 -13.90 -7.76
CA CYS A 217 2.72 -14.07 -8.71
C CYS A 217 2.42 -13.35 -10.04
N ARG A 218 1.19 -13.44 -10.56
CA ARG A 218 0.76 -12.70 -11.76
C ARG A 218 0.83 -11.20 -11.54
N THR A 219 0.33 -10.70 -10.41
CA THR A 219 0.37 -9.27 -10.07
C THR A 219 1.80 -8.75 -9.97
N LYS A 220 2.70 -9.50 -9.33
CA LYS A 220 4.14 -9.16 -9.25
C LYS A 220 4.80 -9.15 -10.62
N ALA A 221 4.51 -10.13 -11.48
CA ALA A 221 5.01 -10.15 -12.84
C ALA A 221 4.53 -8.93 -13.64
N ALA A 222 3.24 -8.57 -13.53
CA ALA A 222 2.70 -7.37 -14.16
C ALA A 222 3.38 -6.09 -13.62
N ALA A 223 3.64 -6.02 -12.31
CA ALA A 223 4.35 -4.88 -11.70
C ALA A 223 5.79 -4.76 -12.21
N LEU A 224 6.51 -5.88 -12.35
CA LEU A 224 7.86 -5.90 -12.92
C LEU A 224 7.87 -5.45 -14.39
N ARG A 225 6.89 -5.89 -15.20
CA ARG A 225 6.76 -5.42 -16.60
C ARG A 225 6.44 -3.93 -16.68
N ALA A 226 5.60 -3.42 -15.78
CA ALA A 226 5.26 -2.00 -15.73
C ALA A 226 6.37 -1.13 -15.12
N LEU A 227 7.40 -1.72 -14.51
CA LEU A 227 8.40 -1.02 -13.72
C LEU A 227 9.17 0.06 -14.51
N PRO A 228 9.61 -0.17 -15.77
CA PRO A 228 10.25 0.88 -16.56
C PRO A 228 9.39 2.15 -16.70
N HIS A 229 8.07 2.00 -16.84
CA HIS A 229 7.12 3.12 -16.94
C HIS A 229 6.92 3.81 -15.59
N LEU A 230 6.86 3.03 -14.50
CA LEU A 230 6.70 3.57 -13.14
C LEU A 230 7.91 4.41 -12.71
N VAL A 231 9.12 4.02 -13.11
CA VAL A 231 10.34 4.75 -12.77
C VAL A 231 10.55 5.98 -13.68
N SER A 232 10.19 5.89 -14.96
CA SER A 232 10.45 6.97 -15.93
C SER A 232 9.47 8.14 -15.85
N CYS A 233 8.22 7.91 -15.39
CA CYS A 233 7.16 8.91 -15.52
C CYS A 233 6.65 9.50 -14.20
N ASP A 234 6.76 8.81 -13.06
CA ASP A 234 6.13 9.25 -11.81
C ASP A 234 6.66 8.49 -10.56
N PRO A 235 7.66 9.02 -9.84
CA PRO A 235 8.16 8.42 -8.60
C PRO A 235 7.08 8.21 -7.52
N GLU A 236 6.01 9.01 -7.54
CA GLU A 236 4.88 8.88 -6.62
C GLU A 236 3.96 7.70 -6.99
N ARG A 237 3.87 7.30 -8.26
CA ARG A 237 3.19 6.04 -8.64
C ARG A 237 3.97 4.83 -8.16
N LEU A 238 5.29 4.86 -8.26
CA LEU A 238 6.14 3.78 -7.76
C LEU A 238 5.98 3.60 -6.24
N ARG A 239 5.97 4.72 -5.49
CA ARG A 239 5.66 4.76 -4.05
C ARG A 239 4.27 4.24 -3.69
N LYS A 240 3.36 4.09 -4.65
CA LYS A 240 2.02 3.50 -4.44
C LYS A 240 1.99 2.03 -4.82
N VAL A 241 2.58 1.65 -5.95
CA VAL A 241 2.52 0.27 -6.48
C VAL A 241 3.33 -0.69 -5.62
N VAL A 242 4.56 -0.34 -5.25
CA VAL A 242 5.46 -1.25 -4.53
C VAL A 242 4.94 -1.60 -3.12
N PRO A 243 4.49 -0.65 -2.27
CA PRO A 243 3.90 -0.98 -0.97
C PRO A 243 2.67 -1.87 -1.09
N ASN A 244 1.79 -1.56 -2.06
CA ASN A 244 0.60 -2.37 -2.27
C ASN A 244 0.95 -3.84 -2.57
N MET A 245 2.03 -4.11 -3.31
CA MET A 245 2.49 -5.48 -3.57
C MET A 245 3.04 -6.17 -2.31
N LEU A 246 3.74 -5.43 -1.45
CA LEU A 246 4.23 -5.93 -0.18
C LEU A 246 3.09 -6.19 0.81
N ASP A 247 2.10 -5.29 0.87
CA ASP A 247 0.90 -5.42 1.68
C ASP A 247 0.08 -6.66 1.27
N ASN A 248 -0.05 -6.96 -0.02
CA ASN A 248 -0.67 -8.20 -0.50
C ASN A 248 0.06 -9.46 0.02
N GLY A 249 1.39 -9.41 0.12
CA GLY A 249 2.19 -10.48 0.72
C GLY A 249 1.94 -10.63 2.22
N GLY A 250 1.80 -9.52 2.94
CA GLY A 250 1.39 -9.50 4.35
C GLY A 250 -0.01 -10.09 4.57
N ASP A 251 -0.98 -9.73 3.74
CA ASP A 251 -2.35 -10.27 3.77
C ASP A 251 -2.36 -11.78 3.54
N LEU A 252 -1.53 -12.27 2.62
CA LEU A 252 -1.38 -13.71 2.36
C LEU A 252 -0.72 -14.44 3.55
N ALA A 253 0.31 -13.85 4.17
CA ALA A 253 0.96 -14.41 5.36
C ALA A 253 -0.01 -14.50 6.56
N MET A 254 -0.89 -13.52 6.68
CA MET A 254 -1.99 -13.53 7.64
C MET A 254 -2.98 -14.68 7.34
N LEU A 255 -3.40 -14.88 6.09
CA LEU A 255 -4.24 -16.02 5.70
C LEU A 255 -3.56 -17.37 5.99
N ARG A 256 -2.25 -17.50 5.76
CA ARG A 256 -1.49 -18.69 6.17
C ARG A 256 -1.51 -18.90 7.69
N SER A 257 -1.60 -17.83 8.47
CA SER A 257 -1.68 -17.91 9.94
C SER A 257 -3.02 -18.47 10.44
N TYR A 258 -4.13 -18.23 9.73
CA TYR A 258 -5.41 -18.90 9.98
C TYR A 258 -5.25 -20.43 9.90
N VAL A 259 -4.61 -20.90 8.83
CA VAL A 259 -4.36 -22.34 8.61
C VAL A 259 -3.31 -22.88 9.60
N GLY A 260 -2.24 -22.13 9.86
CA GLY A 260 -1.18 -22.55 10.79
C GLY A 260 -1.64 -22.71 12.24
N LYS A 261 -2.51 -21.83 12.74
CA LYS A 261 -3.07 -21.95 14.10
C LYS A 261 -3.99 -23.14 14.26
N SER A 262 -4.79 -23.46 13.25
CA SER A 262 -5.62 -24.67 13.24
C SER A 262 -4.77 -25.93 13.44
N MET A 263 -3.52 -25.96 12.95
CA MET A 263 -2.59 -27.08 13.15
C MET A 263 -2.10 -27.22 14.60
N ARG A 264 -1.84 -26.12 15.31
CA ARG A 264 -1.26 -26.14 16.67
C ARG A 264 -2.27 -26.50 17.77
N ILE A 265 -3.54 -26.18 17.58
CA ILE A 265 -4.61 -26.52 18.55
C ILE A 265 -4.75 -28.04 18.66
N THR A 266 -4.66 -28.75 17.53
CA THR A 266 -4.68 -30.22 17.48
C THR A 266 -3.55 -30.89 18.27
N THR A 267 -2.38 -30.24 18.38
CA THR A 267 -1.19 -30.86 19.00
C THR A 267 -1.12 -30.67 20.52
N VAL A 268 -1.81 -29.66 21.08
CA VAL A 268 -1.69 -29.30 22.51
C VAL A 268 -2.90 -29.81 23.33
N MET A 269 -4.09 -29.96 22.73
CA MET A 269 -5.28 -30.44 23.44
C MET A 269 -5.59 -31.93 23.19
N VAL A 270 -4.69 -32.82 23.59
CA VAL A 270 -4.98 -34.27 23.70
C VAL A 270 -5.74 -34.62 24.99
N LYS A 271 -6.05 -33.65 25.87
CA LYS A 271 -6.80 -33.93 27.10
C LYS A 271 -7.81 -32.83 27.41
N SER A 272 -9.07 -33.15 27.13
CA SER A 272 -10.32 -32.44 27.46
C SER A 272 -10.91 -31.55 26.36
N VAL A 273 -12.21 -31.78 26.12
CA VAL A 273 -13.13 -31.17 25.14
C VAL A 273 -13.18 -31.87 23.77
N LEU A 274 -14.02 -32.91 23.72
CA LEU A 274 -14.70 -33.36 22.50
C LEU A 274 -15.40 -32.15 21.82
N GLN A 275 -15.27 -32.02 20.49
CA GLN A 275 -16.04 -31.13 19.59
C GLN A 275 -15.62 -29.66 19.41
N GLN A 276 -14.33 -29.30 19.39
CA GLN A 276 -13.93 -28.03 18.76
C GLN A 276 -13.32 -28.28 17.38
N ARG A 277 -14.03 -27.83 16.33
CA ARG A 277 -13.52 -27.81 14.95
C ARG A 277 -12.21 -27.02 14.88
N ALA A 278 -11.30 -27.45 14.00
CA ALA A 278 -9.99 -26.82 13.81
C ALA A 278 -10.07 -25.32 13.41
N MET A 279 -11.15 -24.91 12.75
CA MET A 279 -11.54 -23.52 12.53
C MET A 279 -13.00 -23.34 12.92
N SER A 280 -13.31 -22.27 13.67
CA SER A 280 -14.69 -21.90 13.97
C SER A 280 -15.36 -21.31 12.73
N GLU A 281 -16.69 -21.29 12.73
CA GLU A 281 -17.50 -20.73 11.65
C GLU A 281 -17.13 -19.26 11.38
N PHE A 282 -16.93 -18.49 12.45
CA PHE A 282 -16.46 -17.10 12.37
C PHE A 282 -15.10 -16.97 11.68
N MET A 283 -14.14 -17.85 12.02
CA MET A 283 -12.82 -17.84 11.38
C MET A 283 -12.90 -18.21 9.90
N VAL A 284 -13.79 -19.13 9.54
CA VAL A 284 -14.06 -19.52 8.14
C VAL A 284 -14.65 -18.37 7.34
N ASP A 285 -15.66 -17.68 7.87
CA ASP A 285 -16.25 -16.50 7.20
C ASP A 285 -15.23 -15.38 7.02
N LYS A 286 -14.39 -15.15 8.04
CA LYS A 286 -13.35 -14.13 7.97
C LYS A 286 -12.26 -14.48 6.96
N PHE A 287 -11.85 -15.76 6.92
CA PHE A 287 -10.90 -16.25 5.93
C PHE A 287 -11.43 -16.07 4.50
N ASP A 288 -12.66 -16.51 4.21
CA ASP A 288 -13.27 -16.40 2.87
C ASP A 288 -13.36 -14.94 2.42
N ARG A 289 -13.76 -14.02 3.33
CA ARG A 289 -13.83 -12.59 3.02
C ARG A 289 -12.45 -11.99 2.75
N ALA A 290 -11.47 -12.27 3.61
CA ALA A 290 -10.11 -11.77 3.45
C ALA A 290 -9.47 -12.29 2.15
N ALA A 291 -9.65 -13.58 1.84
CA ALA A 291 -9.22 -14.18 0.59
C ALA A 291 -9.86 -13.52 -0.64
N THR A 292 -11.18 -13.30 -0.61
CA THR A 292 -11.91 -12.64 -1.71
C THR A 292 -11.47 -11.19 -1.90
N LYS A 293 -11.33 -10.43 -0.80
CA LYS A 293 -10.82 -9.05 -0.83
C LYS A 293 -9.43 -8.97 -1.45
N LEU A 294 -8.54 -9.88 -1.04
CA LEU A 294 -7.17 -9.93 -1.54
C LEU A 294 -7.13 -10.28 -3.03
N ALA A 295 -7.88 -11.30 -3.46
CA ALA A 295 -7.96 -11.69 -4.87
C ALA A 295 -8.47 -10.55 -5.76
N ASN A 296 -9.60 -9.94 -5.41
CA ASN A 296 -10.18 -8.83 -6.18
C ASN A 296 -9.22 -7.63 -6.27
N ARG A 297 -8.55 -7.30 -5.16
CA ARG A 297 -7.54 -6.22 -5.15
C ARG A 297 -6.37 -6.52 -6.08
N MET A 298 -5.88 -7.77 -6.09
CA MET A 298 -4.78 -8.19 -6.94
C MET A 298 -5.15 -8.21 -8.43
N GLU A 299 -6.37 -8.63 -8.79
CA GLU A 299 -6.88 -8.56 -10.17
C GLU A 299 -7.08 -7.12 -10.67
N ASP A 300 -7.65 -6.25 -9.83
CA ASP A 300 -7.78 -4.82 -10.14
C ASP A 300 -6.40 -4.19 -10.40
N GLN A 301 -5.38 -4.63 -9.67
CA GLN A 301 -4.00 -4.17 -9.84
C GLN A 301 -3.36 -4.73 -11.10
N ILE A 302 -3.57 -6.01 -11.43
CA ILE A 302 -3.11 -6.61 -12.69
C ILE A 302 -3.63 -5.79 -13.86
N SER A 303 -4.94 -5.54 -13.90
CA SER A 303 -5.58 -4.79 -14.99
C SER A 303 -4.97 -3.39 -15.16
N LYS A 304 -4.72 -2.67 -14.07
CA LYS A 304 -4.09 -1.34 -14.10
C LYS A 304 -2.62 -1.38 -14.55
N LEU A 305 -1.87 -2.37 -14.09
CA LEU A 305 -0.45 -2.53 -14.42
C LEU A 305 -0.26 -2.98 -15.87
N GLU A 306 -1.13 -3.83 -16.38
CA GLU A 306 -1.12 -4.25 -17.78
C GLU A 306 -1.48 -3.09 -18.73
N GLN A 307 -2.46 -2.25 -18.35
CA GLN A 307 -2.72 -1.00 -19.08
C GLN A 307 -1.50 -0.08 -19.11
N LEU A 308 -0.76 0.03 -18.01
CA LEU A 308 0.46 0.85 -17.95
C LEU A 308 1.60 0.25 -18.78
N ALA A 309 1.76 -1.07 -18.77
CA ALA A 309 2.79 -1.76 -19.55
C ALA A 309 2.49 -1.81 -21.05
N GLY A 310 1.21 -1.73 -21.44
CA GLY A 310 0.77 -1.66 -22.84
C GLY A 310 0.82 -0.25 -23.44
N MET A 311 1.16 0.78 -22.66
CA MET A 311 1.41 2.12 -23.17
C MET A 311 2.83 2.19 -23.75
N ASP A 312 2.97 1.97 -25.05
CA ASP A 312 4.23 2.12 -25.79
C ASP A 312 4.87 3.48 -25.48
N CYS A 313 5.96 3.45 -24.71
CA CYS A 313 6.82 4.61 -24.51
C CYS A 313 7.98 4.49 -25.50
N ASP A 314 7.85 5.18 -26.65
CA ASP A 314 8.83 5.26 -27.74
C ASP A 314 10.24 5.78 -27.34
N GLY A 315 10.54 5.93 -26.05
CA GLY A 315 11.82 6.44 -25.55
C GLY A 315 12.43 5.70 -24.35
N CYS A 316 11.84 4.61 -23.85
CA CYS A 316 12.41 3.92 -22.69
C CYS A 316 13.41 2.84 -23.12
N ALA A 317 14.71 3.13 -23.01
CA ALA A 317 15.80 2.21 -23.34
C ALA A 317 15.95 1.02 -22.35
N CYS A 318 15.05 0.90 -21.37
CA CYS A 318 15.12 -0.10 -20.31
C CYS A 318 14.35 -1.38 -20.72
N LYS A 319 14.84 -2.11 -21.73
CA LYS A 319 14.40 -3.49 -21.93
C LYS A 319 15.00 -4.33 -20.81
N VAL A 320 14.19 -4.70 -19.83
CA VAL A 320 14.53 -5.77 -18.91
C VAL A 320 14.46 -7.06 -19.74
N ASP A 321 15.61 -7.70 -19.99
CA ASP A 321 15.65 -8.96 -20.73
C ASP A 321 14.73 -9.99 -20.05
N GLU A 322 13.62 -10.32 -20.70
CA GLU A 322 12.65 -11.33 -20.25
C GLU A 322 13.21 -12.77 -20.36
N GLY A 323 14.41 -12.92 -20.91
CA GLY A 323 15.12 -14.20 -21.01
C GLY A 323 16.39 -14.19 -20.19
N GLN A 324 16.50 -15.11 -19.24
CA GLN A 324 17.68 -15.40 -18.38
C GLN A 324 17.72 -14.67 -17.03
N SER A 325 16.87 -15.09 -16.10
CA SER A 325 17.16 -14.92 -14.67
C SER A 325 16.50 -16.05 -13.87
N GLN A 326 17.00 -17.27 -14.12
CA GLN A 326 17.06 -18.31 -13.08
C GLN A 326 18.31 -18.11 -12.20
N SER A 327 18.92 -16.92 -12.22
CA SER A 327 19.93 -16.52 -11.24
C SER A 327 19.28 -16.47 -9.87
N GLN A 328 19.92 -17.10 -8.89
CA GLN A 328 19.61 -16.89 -7.48
C GLN A 328 19.56 -15.36 -7.23
N SER A 329 18.40 -14.85 -6.81
CA SER A 329 18.23 -13.41 -6.56
C SER A 329 19.33 -12.95 -5.61
N GLN A 330 20.04 -11.89 -5.95
CA GLN A 330 21.03 -11.34 -5.04
C GLN A 330 20.36 -10.87 -3.74
N ASP A 331 21.09 -10.95 -2.62
CA ASP A 331 20.60 -10.42 -1.35
C ASP A 331 20.22 -8.93 -1.54
N PRO A 332 18.97 -8.52 -1.26
CA PRO A 332 18.53 -7.13 -1.35
C PRO A 332 19.49 -6.14 -0.65
N MET A 333 20.15 -6.58 0.42
CA MET A 333 21.13 -5.75 1.13
C MET A 333 22.40 -5.52 0.31
N ALA A 334 22.91 -6.54 -0.38
CA ALA A 334 24.06 -6.40 -1.27
C ALA A 334 23.72 -5.49 -2.47
N ILE A 335 22.53 -5.62 -3.06
CA ILE A 335 22.07 -4.75 -4.14
C ILE A 335 21.99 -3.29 -3.66
N ARG A 336 21.54 -3.05 -2.43
CA ARG A 336 21.49 -1.71 -1.83
C ARG A 336 22.88 -1.10 -1.63
N GLU A 337 23.84 -1.86 -1.13
CA GLU A 337 25.21 -1.38 -0.93
C GLU A 337 25.83 -0.96 -2.26
N GLN A 338 25.69 -1.81 -3.29
CA GLN A 338 26.17 -1.49 -4.64
C GLN A 338 25.42 -0.29 -5.24
N GLY A 339 24.09 -0.23 -5.09
CA GLY A 339 23.28 0.88 -5.57
C GLY A 339 23.69 2.22 -4.96
N ASN A 340 24.02 2.27 -3.67
CA ASN A 340 24.53 3.48 -3.02
C ASN A 340 25.90 3.91 -3.56
N ALA A 341 26.80 2.95 -3.80
CA ALA A 341 28.10 3.24 -4.40
C ALA A 341 27.95 3.82 -5.82
N ASP A 342 27.07 3.23 -6.62
CA ASP A 342 26.81 3.65 -7.99
C ASP A 342 26.12 5.03 -8.04
N ILE A 343 25.15 5.30 -7.16
CA ILE A 343 24.55 6.64 -6.99
C ILE A 343 25.61 7.68 -6.65
N SER A 344 26.51 7.37 -5.71
CA SER A 344 27.56 8.32 -5.32
C SER A 344 28.53 8.60 -6.48
N THR A 345 28.77 7.61 -7.33
CA THR A 345 29.61 7.75 -8.52
C THR A 345 28.91 8.58 -9.59
N LEU A 346 27.63 8.31 -9.85
CA LEU A 346 26.81 9.05 -10.81
C LEU A 346 26.70 10.54 -10.44
N TRP A 347 26.50 10.87 -9.15
CA TRP A 347 26.55 12.26 -8.69
C TRP A 347 27.89 12.93 -8.99
N GLY A 348 28.99 12.24 -8.70
CA GLY A 348 30.32 12.76 -9.00
C GLY A 348 30.54 12.98 -10.50
N PHE A 349 29.98 12.11 -11.36
CA PHE A 349 30.01 12.32 -12.80
C PHE A 349 29.21 13.56 -13.22
N MET A 350 28.02 13.76 -12.66
CA MET A 350 27.18 14.92 -12.94
C MET A 350 27.85 16.23 -12.51
N ASP A 351 28.44 16.26 -11.31
CA ASP A 351 29.11 17.45 -10.76
C ASP A 351 30.38 17.83 -11.56
N ARG A 352 30.98 16.87 -12.29
CA ARG A 352 32.16 17.08 -13.16
C ARG A 352 31.85 17.69 -14.53
N VAL A 353 30.61 17.58 -15.03
CA VAL A 353 30.26 18.09 -16.38
C VAL A 353 30.31 19.63 -16.47
N PRO A 354 29.69 20.41 -15.56
CA PRO A 354 29.71 21.88 -15.64
C PRO A 354 31.10 22.53 -15.70
N PRO A 355 32.12 22.12 -14.91
CA PRO A 355 33.45 22.71 -15.01
C PRO A 355 34.18 22.33 -16.31
N MET A 356 33.97 21.13 -16.84
CA MET A 356 34.52 20.73 -18.15
C MET A 356 33.90 21.54 -19.29
N GLU A 357 32.58 21.74 -19.26
CA GLU A 357 31.89 22.61 -20.22
C GLU A 357 32.39 24.06 -20.15
N SER A 358 32.59 24.59 -18.95
CA SER A 358 33.09 25.95 -18.75
C SER A 358 34.49 26.10 -19.35
N ALA A 359 35.39 25.15 -19.10
CA ALA A 359 36.73 25.14 -19.68
C ALA A 359 36.71 25.06 -21.22
N LEU A 360 35.78 24.29 -21.81
CA LEU A 360 35.60 24.21 -23.27
C LEU A 360 35.13 25.55 -23.86
N ARG A 361 34.22 26.25 -23.17
CA ARG A 361 33.74 27.58 -23.59
C ARG A 361 34.86 28.62 -23.54
N GLU A 362 35.66 28.62 -22.48
CA GLU A 362 36.82 29.49 -22.33
C GLU A 362 37.86 29.28 -23.45
N GLN A 363 38.00 28.03 -23.93
CA GLN A 363 38.87 27.69 -25.06
C GLN A 363 38.21 27.95 -26.45
N GLY A 364 37.00 28.50 -26.49
CA GLY A 364 36.29 28.80 -27.74
C GLY A 364 35.88 27.57 -28.54
N LYS A 365 35.75 26.39 -27.91
CA LYS A 365 35.41 25.14 -28.60
C LYS A 365 33.92 25.12 -28.96
N THR A 366 33.61 24.91 -30.24
CA THR A 366 32.23 24.94 -30.78
C THR A 366 31.51 23.58 -30.76
N GLY A 367 32.21 22.48 -30.42
CA GLY A 367 31.68 21.10 -30.43
C GLY A 367 30.85 20.69 -29.21
N ILE A 368 30.67 21.56 -28.21
CA ILE A 368 30.02 21.24 -26.93
C ILE A 368 28.57 20.76 -27.15
N LYS A 369 27.83 21.45 -28.03
CA LYS A 369 26.43 21.11 -28.34
C LYS A 369 26.29 19.69 -28.91
N ASN A 370 27.24 19.25 -29.73
CA ASN A 370 27.26 17.91 -30.31
C ASN A 370 27.67 16.86 -29.27
N ALA A 371 28.55 17.20 -28.32
CA ALA A 371 28.92 16.29 -27.24
C ALA A 371 27.75 15.98 -26.30
N LEU A 372 26.89 16.99 -26.07
CA LEU A 372 25.68 16.89 -25.25
C LEU A 372 24.47 16.34 -26.01
N GLU A 373 24.57 16.17 -27.32
CA GLU A 373 23.48 15.61 -28.13
C GLU A 373 23.18 14.16 -27.72
N GLY A 374 21.91 13.87 -27.46
CA GLY A 374 21.44 12.57 -26.99
C GLY A 374 21.67 12.29 -25.50
N VAL A 375 22.26 13.21 -24.74
CA VAL A 375 22.35 13.08 -23.28
C VAL A 375 21.02 13.55 -22.66
N PRO A 376 20.37 12.72 -21.81
CA PRO A 376 19.18 13.13 -21.07
C PRO A 376 19.40 14.40 -20.26
N HIS A 377 18.34 15.20 -20.09
CA HIS A 377 18.39 16.36 -19.22
C HIS A 377 18.77 15.95 -17.78
N PRO A 378 19.58 16.74 -17.04
CA PRO A 378 20.01 16.41 -15.68
C PRO A 378 18.91 15.96 -14.71
N SER A 379 17.69 16.48 -14.90
CA SER A 379 16.51 16.09 -14.11
C SER A 379 16.18 14.59 -14.22
N VAL A 380 16.44 13.95 -15.36
CA VAL A 380 16.19 12.52 -15.57
C VAL A 380 17.10 11.68 -14.66
N PHE A 381 18.40 11.97 -14.63
CA PHE A 381 19.35 11.31 -13.73
C PHE A 381 18.96 11.50 -12.26
N THR A 382 18.61 12.74 -11.87
CA THR A 382 18.17 13.00 -10.49
C THR A 382 16.87 12.25 -10.12
N CYS A 383 15.97 12.05 -11.09
CA CYS A 383 14.75 11.29 -10.90
C CYS A 383 15.05 9.80 -10.66
N HIS A 384 15.92 9.19 -11.47
CA HIS A 384 16.32 7.79 -11.30
C HIS A 384 17.04 7.56 -9.97
N ILE A 385 17.95 8.47 -9.59
CA ILE A 385 18.62 8.45 -8.28
C ILE A 385 17.60 8.50 -7.13
N GLY A 386 16.70 9.48 -7.15
CA GLY A 386 15.68 9.65 -6.11
C GLY A 386 14.73 8.44 -6.02
N THR A 387 14.46 7.80 -7.15
CA THR A 387 13.67 6.58 -7.25
C THR A 387 14.38 5.40 -6.56
N LEU A 388 15.64 5.11 -6.91
CA LEU A 388 16.38 4.02 -6.28
C LEU A 388 16.56 4.26 -4.78
N GLN A 389 16.87 5.48 -4.35
CA GLN A 389 16.99 5.84 -2.93
C GLN A 389 15.67 5.62 -2.16
N THR A 390 14.54 5.99 -2.76
CA THR A 390 13.22 5.76 -2.19
C THR A 390 12.96 4.27 -2.01
N LEU A 391 13.16 3.46 -3.05
CA LEU A 391 12.96 2.01 -3.00
C LEU A 391 13.86 1.34 -1.96
N MET A 392 15.15 1.69 -1.93
CA MET A 392 16.09 1.16 -0.95
C MET A 392 15.67 1.49 0.48
N SER A 393 15.18 2.71 0.73
CA SER A 393 14.72 3.13 2.06
C SER A 393 13.47 2.37 2.49
N MET A 394 12.52 2.17 1.56
CA MET A 394 11.29 1.43 1.81
C MET A 394 11.56 -0.04 2.15
N PHE A 395 12.32 -0.74 1.31
CA PHE A 395 12.63 -2.14 1.56
C PHE A 395 13.51 -2.34 2.79
N TYR A 396 14.39 -1.39 3.13
CA TYR A 396 15.21 -1.48 4.32
C TYR A 396 14.38 -1.52 5.61
N VAL A 397 13.38 -0.64 5.75
CA VAL A 397 12.48 -0.64 6.91
C VAL A 397 11.73 -1.97 7.01
N ASP A 398 11.25 -2.50 5.89
CA ASP A 398 10.52 -3.77 5.89
C ASP A 398 11.40 -5.01 6.12
N ILE A 399 12.66 -5.02 5.64
CA ILE A 399 13.60 -6.14 5.79
C ILE A 399 14.22 -6.18 7.19
N GLU A 400 14.63 -5.04 7.76
CA GLU A 400 15.31 -4.98 9.06
C GLU A 400 14.37 -4.83 10.25
N CYS A 401 13.30 -4.02 10.16
CA CYS A 401 12.46 -3.70 11.31
C CYS A 401 11.31 -4.69 11.52
N PHE A 402 10.74 -5.25 10.45
CA PHE A 402 9.61 -6.16 10.53
C PHE A 402 10.07 -7.60 10.29
N LYS A 403 10.52 -8.29 11.34
CA LYS A 403 10.88 -9.73 11.33
C LYS A 403 9.86 -10.60 10.56
N GLY A 404 10.04 -10.73 9.24
CA GLY A 404 9.44 -11.74 8.35
C GLY A 404 7.93 -11.71 8.10
N VAL A 405 7.15 -10.70 8.51
CA VAL A 405 5.67 -10.75 8.34
C VAL A 405 5.19 -10.18 7.00
N ARG A 406 5.82 -9.10 6.48
CA ARG A 406 5.46 -8.49 5.18
C ARG A 406 6.30 -9.00 4.01
N ILE A 407 7.47 -9.56 4.29
CA ILE A 407 8.41 -10.07 3.30
C ILE A 407 8.76 -11.52 3.65
N ASP A 408 7.85 -12.42 3.28
CA ASP A 408 8.16 -13.86 3.18
C ASP A 408 9.16 -14.11 2.02
N SER A 409 9.51 -15.36 1.73
CA SER A 409 10.43 -15.68 0.62
C SER A 409 9.98 -15.08 -0.72
N LEU A 410 8.66 -15.03 -0.96
CA LEU A 410 8.04 -14.43 -2.15
C LEU A 410 8.15 -12.89 -2.16
N GLY A 411 8.04 -12.23 -1.00
CA GLY A 411 8.27 -10.80 -0.87
C GLY A 411 9.73 -10.41 -1.14
N ARG A 412 10.69 -11.23 -0.67
CA ARG A 412 12.13 -10.96 -0.82
C ARG A 412 12.57 -11.00 -2.27
N ASP A 413 12.14 -12.03 -3.01
CA ASP A 413 12.43 -12.17 -4.44
C ASP A 413 11.86 -10.99 -5.25
N PHE A 414 10.65 -10.54 -4.92
CA PHE A 414 10.07 -9.36 -5.57
C PHE A 414 10.86 -8.09 -5.26
N ALA A 415 11.21 -7.85 -4.00
CA ALA A 415 12.00 -6.68 -3.60
C ALA A 415 13.38 -6.67 -4.28
N ALA A 416 14.05 -7.84 -4.34
CA ALA A 416 15.32 -8.00 -5.04
C ALA A 416 15.19 -7.62 -6.52
N LYS A 417 14.19 -8.17 -7.23
CA LYS A 417 13.96 -7.88 -8.65
C LYS A 417 13.62 -6.42 -8.92
N VAL A 418 12.83 -5.77 -8.04
CA VAL A 418 12.53 -4.34 -8.15
C VAL A 418 13.80 -3.51 -7.96
N LEU A 419 14.65 -3.86 -6.99
CA LEU A 419 15.93 -3.19 -6.77
C LEU A 419 16.92 -3.43 -7.92
N GLU A 420 17.02 -4.66 -8.43
CA GLU A 420 17.86 -5.00 -9.59
C GLU A 420 17.48 -4.20 -10.83
N ALA A 421 16.17 -4.09 -11.12
CA ALA A 421 15.69 -3.31 -12.25
C ALA A 421 15.94 -1.81 -12.08
N ALA A 422 15.68 -1.25 -10.90
CA ALA A 422 16.01 0.15 -10.62
C ALA A 422 17.53 0.42 -10.67
N HIS A 423 18.33 -0.54 -10.23
CA HIS A 423 19.80 -0.47 -10.28
C HIS A 423 20.33 -0.55 -11.72
N ALA A 424 19.72 -1.36 -12.59
CA ALA A 424 20.06 -1.42 -14.01
C ALA A 424 19.91 -0.05 -14.70
N MET A 425 18.93 0.75 -14.28
CA MET A 425 18.76 2.13 -14.79
C MET A 425 19.93 3.03 -14.40
N ILE A 426 20.38 2.97 -13.14
CA ILE A 426 21.57 3.71 -12.69
C ILE A 426 22.81 3.26 -13.47
N LYS A 427 22.95 1.98 -13.78
CA LYS A 427 24.05 1.50 -14.63
C LYS A 427 24.01 2.05 -16.05
N ALA A 428 22.82 2.15 -16.64
CA ALA A 428 22.63 2.77 -17.96
C ALA A 428 22.98 4.27 -17.93
N ASP A 429 22.57 4.98 -16.86
CA ASP A 429 22.90 6.39 -16.65
C ASP A 429 24.41 6.60 -16.47
N MET A 430 25.07 5.75 -15.68
CA MET A 430 26.53 5.78 -15.52
C MET A 430 27.24 5.54 -16.84
N SER A 431 26.77 4.60 -17.68
CA SER A 431 27.33 4.36 -19.01
C SER A 431 27.21 5.61 -19.91
N THR A 432 26.04 6.25 -19.91
CA THR A 432 25.77 7.49 -20.65
C THR A 432 26.71 8.62 -20.20
N MET A 433 26.86 8.80 -18.89
CA MET A 433 27.75 9.82 -18.32
C MET A 433 29.23 9.54 -18.59
N THR A 434 29.64 8.26 -18.59
CA THR A 434 31.00 7.85 -18.94
C THR A 434 31.31 8.19 -20.39
N GLN A 435 30.36 7.94 -21.31
CA GLN A 435 30.51 8.32 -22.72
C GLN A 435 30.57 9.84 -22.89
N LEU A 436 29.74 10.60 -22.17
CA LEU A 436 29.80 12.07 -22.19
C LEU A 436 31.16 12.57 -21.70
N HIS A 437 31.67 12.04 -20.58
CA HIS A 437 32.98 12.42 -20.06
C HIS A 437 34.08 12.16 -21.09
N SER A 438 34.11 10.98 -21.70
CA SER A 438 35.08 10.65 -22.74
C SER A 438 35.02 11.62 -23.95
N ARG A 439 33.81 12.04 -24.37
CA ARG A 439 33.64 13.05 -25.42
C ARG A 439 34.19 14.42 -24.99
N LEU A 440 33.91 14.85 -23.77
CA LEU A 440 34.39 16.12 -23.23
C LEU A 440 35.91 16.13 -23.03
N GLU A 441 36.49 15.03 -22.55
CA GLU A 441 37.93 14.81 -22.42
C GLU A 441 38.63 14.93 -23.78
N THR A 442 38.08 14.28 -24.80
CA THR A 442 38.58 14.37 -26.18
C THR A 442 38.52 15.80 -26.73
N LEU A 443 37.43 16.54 -26.47
CA LEU A 443 37.31 17.93 -26.91
C LEU A 443 38.30 18.88 -26.20
N LEU A 444 38.60 18.59 -24.93
CA LEU A 444 39.59 19.32 -24.13
C LEU A 444 41.04 18.91 -24.47
N GLY A 445 41.23 17.81 -25.21
CA GLY A 445 42.54 17.24 -25.52
C GLY A 445 43.25 16.66 -24.31
N LEU A 446 42.49 16.14 -23.34
CA LEU A 446 43.01 15.54 -22.11
C LEU A 446 42.95 14.02 -22.18
N THR A 447 43.94 13.34 -21.59
CA THR A 447 43.78 11.91 -21.25
C THR A 447 42.80 11.75 -20.08
N PRO A 448 42.24 10.55 -19.86
CA PRO A 448 41.39 10.30 -18.69
C PRO A 448 42.09 10.63 -17.36
N GLU A 449 43.40 10.38 -17.25
CA GLU A 449 44.20 10.67 -16.05
C GLU A 449 44.35 12.19 -15.84
N GLU A 450 44.72 12.92 -16.89
CA GLU A 450 44.85 14.39 -16.85
C GLU A 450 43.52 15.06 -16.52
N ALA A 451 42.44 14.54 -17.09
CA ALA A 451 41.10 15.04 -16.82
C ALA A 451 40.62 14.70 -15.41
N ALA A 452 41.02 13.55 -14.85
CA ALA A 452 40.70 13.19 -13.46
C ALA A 452 41.48 14.04 -12.45
N GLU A 453 42.71 14.43 -12.78
CA GLU A 453 43.50 15.37 -11.97
C GLU A 453 42.92 16.79 -12.03
N ARG A 454 42.58 17.26 -13.24
CA ARG A 454 42.08 18.63 -13.47
C ARG A 454 40.62 18.83 -13.05
N PHE A 455 39.80 17.80 -13.19
CA PHE A 455 38.38 17.81 -12.84
C PHE A 455 38.04 16.56 -12.02
N PRO A 456 38.43 16.50 -10.74
CA PRO A 456 38.25 15.30 -9.94
C PRO A 456 36.78 14.98 -9.69
N ILE A 457 36.41 13.71 -9.89
CA ILE A 457 35.12 13.17 -9.46
C ILE A 457 35.17 13.08 -7.94
N GLN A 458 34.43 13.94 -7.25
CA GLN A 458 34.29 13.86 -5.80
C GLN A 458 33.03 13.08 -5.46
N PRO A 459 33.14 11.89 -4.83
CA PRO A 459 31.96 11.21 -4.31
C PRO A 459 31.30 12.11 -3.26
N ARG A 460 30.01 12.44 -3.41
CA ARG A 460 29.29 13.29 -2.43
C ARG A 460 29.33 12.74 -1.00
N GLY A 461 29.50 11.42 -0.83
CA GLY A 461 29.72 10.81 0.49
C GLY A 461 31.01 11.27 1.21
N LYS A 462 32.02 11.73 0.46
CA LYS A 462 33.28 12.27 0.99
C LYS A 462 33.14 13.75 1.36
N GLN A 463 32.47 14.55 0.51
CA GLN A 463 32.12 15.95 0.81
C GLN A 463 31.22 16.08 2.04
N TRP A 464 30.27 15.17 2.28
CA TRP A 464 29.46 15.21 3.49
C TRP A 464 30.24 14.85 4.75
N LYS A 465 31.12 13.84 4.70
CA LYS A 465 32.01 13.51 5.84
C LYS A 465 32.96 14.67 6.15
N GLU A 466 33.50 15.32 5.13
CA GLU A 466 34.35 16.49 5.27
C GLU A 466 33.56 17.72 5.76
N PHE A 467 32.33 17.96 5.26
CA PHE A 467 31.44 19.03 5.72
C PHE A 467 30.97 18.80 7.15
N LYS A 468 30.57 17.59 7.52
CA LYS A 468 30.20 17.19 8.88
C LYS A 468 31.38 17.37 9.82
N ALA A 469 32.57 16.89 9.45
CA ALA A 469 33.78 17.09 10.22
C ALA A 469 34.16 18.58 10.36
N LEU A 470 33.94 19.40 9.31
CA LEU A 470 34.19 20.85 9.34
C LEU A 470 33.17 21.60 10.22
N ALA A 471 31.90 21.18 10.18
CA ALA A 471 30.82 21.77 10.96
C ALA A 471 30.93 21.39 12.45
N GLU A 472 31.22 20.13 12.76
CA GLU A 472 31.53 19.65 14.11
C GLU A 472 32.76 20.37 14.68
N LYS A 473 33.81 20.58 13.87
CA LYS A 473 35.01 21.35 14.24
C LYS A 473 34.71 22.84 14.48
N ARG A 474 33.61 23.37 13.93
CA ARG A 474 33.11 24.74 14.16
C ARG A 474 32.06 24.84 15.25
N GLY A 475 31.80 23.75 15.99
CA GLY A 475 30.79 23.71 17.04
C GLY A 475 29.35 23.72 16.52
N VAL A 476 29.15 23.53 15.22
CA VAL A 476 27.83 23.41 14.60
C VAL A 476 27.45 21.94 14.58
N VAL A 477 26.48 21.57 15.42
CA VAL A 477 25.89 20.23 15.38
C VAL A 477 25.02 20.14 14.14
N VAL A 478 25.52 19.45 13.12
CA VAL A 478 24.73 19.11 11.94
C VAL A 478 24.07 17.76 12.22
N SER A 479 22.93 17.80 12.90
CA SER A 479 22.03 16.65 12.93
C SER A 479 21.24 16.62 11.63
N PHE A 480 21.28 15.48 10.95
CA PHE A 480 20.10 15.11 10.18
C PHE A 480 19.01 14.81 11.22
N GLN A 481 17.79 15.29 11.02
CA GLN A 481 16.61 14.54 11.48
C GLN A 481 16.60 13.23 10.69
N ASP A 482 17.48 12.32 11.09
CA ASP A 482 17.23 10.89 10.99
C ASP A 482 16.12 10.69 12.01
N GLU A 483 14.88 10.52 11.57
CA GLU A 483 13.81 10.05 12.45
C GLU A 483 14.15 8.61 12.87
N ARG A 484 15.07 8.52 13.83
CA ARG A 484 15.31 7.36 14.66
C ARG A 484 15.39 7.85 16.11
N THR A 485 14.34 7.47 16.83
CA THR A 485 14.22 7.26 18.28
C THR A 485 14.23 8.48 19.20
N GLU A 486 13.02 8.93 19.60
CA GLU A 486 12.33 8.41 20.81
C GLU A 486 10.87 8.06 20.52
#